data_AF-A0A679FP63-F1
#
_entry.id   AF-A0A679FP63-F1
#
_cell.length_a   1.000
_cell.length_b   1.000
_cell.length_c   1.000
_cell.angle_alpha   90.00
_cell.angle_beta   90.00
_cell.angle_gamma   90.00
#
_symmetry.space_group_name_H-M   'P 1'
#
loop_
_entity.id
_entity.type
_entity.pdbx_description
1 polymer ?
#
loop_
_entity_poly.entity_id
_entity_poly.type
_entity_poly.pdbx_seq_one_letter_code
_entity_poly.pdbx_strand_id
1 'polypeptide(L)' 'MIQFHDFGIDIQTYTDRGKENDFPDVNQCPHGLSRRPLHRHGYYQRYALTAEGEYRLWIARYARENAAKP' A
#
# COMPACT_ATOMS: atom_id res chain seq x y z
N MET A 1 -4.20 -7.75 6.45
CA MET A 1 -5.38 -7.12 5.84
C MET A 1 -4.96 -6.43 4.55
N ILE A 2 -5.80 -6.47 3.52
CA ILE A 2 -5.61 -5.74 2.26
C ILE A 2 -6.66 -4.62 2.24
N GLN A 3 -6.24 -3.40 1.93
CA GLN A 3 -7.13 -2.26 1.69
C GLN A 3 -7.05 -1.90 0.22
N PHE A 4 -8.20 -1.79 -0.43
CA PHE A 4 -8.29 -1.36 -1.82
C PHE A 4 -8.23 0.16 -1.90
N HIS A 5 -7.47 0.66 -2.87
CA HIS A 5 -7.36 2.07 -3.20
C HIS A 5 -7.24 2.18 -4.72
N ASP A 6 -8.04 3.07 -5.31
CA ASP A 6 -7.95 3.40 -6.72
C ASP A 6 -7.04 4.62 -6.89
N PHE A 7 -5.94 4.44 -7.61
CA PHE A 7 -4.96 5.50 -7.89
C PHE A 7 -5.38 6.39 -9.08
N GLY A 8 -6.44 6.03 -9.81
CA GLY A 8 -6.91 6.77 -10.98
C GLY A 8 -5.93 6.80 -12.16
N ILE A 9 -5.02 5.83 -12.22
CA ILE A 9 -3.99 5.67 -13.26
C ILE A 9 -3.99 4.23 -13.78
N ASP A 10 -3.52 4.04 -15.00
CA ASP A 10 -3.35 2.71 -15.58
C ASP A 10 -2.18 1.94 -14.94
N ILE A 11 -2.12 0.64 -15.22
CA ILE A 11 -1.14 -0.28 -14.63
C ILE A 11 0.31 -0.01 -15.09
N GLN A 12 0.50 0.51 -16.30
CA GLN A 12 1.81 0.88 -16.83
C GLN A 12 2.34 2.08 -16.04
N THR A 13 1.56 3.15 -15.95
CA THR A 13 1.87 4.36 -15.19
C THR A 13 2.13 4.04 -13.72
N TYR A 14 1.31 3.17 -13.11
CA TYR A 14 1.54 2.70 -11.75
C TYR A 14 2.89 2.02 -11.59
N THR A 15 3.23 1.12 -12.53
CA THR A 15 4.49 0.37 -12.51
C THR A 15 5.69 1.28 -12.65
N ASP A 16 5.62 2.23 -13.57
CA ASP A 16 6.69 3.20 -13.86
C ASP A 16 6.97 4.12 -12.66
N ARG A 17 5.92 4.59 -11.97
CA ARG A 17 6.05 5.39 -10.73
C ARG A 17 6.58 4.58 -9.55
N GLY A 18 6.23 3.29 -9.47
CA GLY A 18 6.70 2.38 -8.43
C GLY A 18 6.45 2.89 -7.00
N LYS A 19 7.52 3.26 -6.29
CA LYS A 19 7.45 3.76 -4.89
C LYS A 19 7.01 5.22 -4.79
N GLU A 20 7.00 5.95 -5.90
CA GLU A 20 6.59 7.36 -6.00
C GLU A 20 5.09 7.53 -6.30
N ASN A 21 4.34 6.42 -6.37
CA ASN A 21 2.89 6.50 -6.40
C ASN A 21 2.33 7.23 -5.17
N ASP A 22 1.16 7.84 -5.35
CA ASP A 22 0.46 8.60 -4.31
C ASP A 22 -0.25 7.66 -3.33
N PHE A 23 0.53 6.91 -2.56
CA PHE A 23 0.00 5.95 -1.59
C PHE A 23 -0.74 6.67 -0.46
N PRO A 24 -1.98 6.25 -0.12
CA PRO A 24 -2.81 6.96 0.83
C PRO A 24 -2.26 6.87 2.26
N ASP A 25 -2.55 7.87 3.09
CA ASP A 25 -2.37 7.75 4.53
C ASP A 25 -3.52 6.95 5.14
N VAL A 26 -3.20 5.93 5.93
CA VAL A 26 -4.20 5.03 6.52
C VAL A 26 -4.45 5.44 7.97
N ASN A 27 -5.44 6.30 8.17
CA ASN A 27 -5.74 6.91 9.48
C ASN A 27 -6.55 6.02 10.44
N GLN A 28 -7.01 4.86 9.97
CA GLN A 28 -7.81 3.93 10.76
C GLN A 28 -7.25 2.52 10.62
N CYS A 29 -6.84 1.93 11.74
CA CYS A 29 -6.45 0.53 11.72
C CYS A 29 -7.70 -0.35 11.61
N PRO A 30 -7.77 -1.25 10.61
CA PRO A 30 -8.96 -2.08 10.46
C PRO A 30 -9.08 -3.18 11.52
N HIS A 31 -8.02 -3.43 12.30
CA HIS A 31 -8.00 -4.45 13.36
C HIS A 31 -8.25 -3.88 14.77
N GLY A 32 -8.52 -2.58 14.95
CA GLY A 32 -8.76 -2.04 16.29
C GLY A 32 -9.68 -0.83 16.31
N LEU A 33 -10.26 -0.59 17.49
CA LEU A 33 -11.14 0.55 17.76
C LEU A 33 -10.38 1.89 17.79
N SER A 34 -9.05 1.87 17.80
CA SER A 34 -8.24 3.07 17.87
C SER A 34 -8.11 3.73 16.49
N ARG A 35 -8.54 5.00 16.40
CA ARG A 35 -8.32 5.91 15.26
C ARG A 35 -6.88 6.41 15.18
N ARG A 36 -5.91 5.51 15.43
CA ARG A 36 -4.49 5.86 15.30
C ARG A 36 -4.07 5.65 13.85
N PRO A 37 -3.35 6.61 13.25
CA PRO A 37 -2.80 6.44 11.92
C PRO A 37 -1.81 5.28 11.90
N LEU A 38 -1.80 4.56 10.79
CA LEU A 38 -0.78 3.59 10.47
C LEU A 38 0.32 4.29 9.69
N HIS A 39 1.56 3.99 10.06
CA HIS A 39 2.73 4.58 9.42
C HIS A 39 3.21 3.68 8.30
N ARG A 40 3.71 4.29 7.22
CA ARG A 40 4.32 3.56 6.11
C ARG A 40 5.57 2.83 6.61
N HIS A 41 5.56 1.51 6.49
CA HIS A 41 6.58 0.59 6.98
C HIS A 41 7.18 -0.21 5.80
N GLY A 42 7.58 0.55 4.77
CA GLY A 42 8.20 0.04 3.56
C GLY A 42 7.22 -0.50 2.51
N TYR A 43 7.76 -1.30 1.59
CA TYR A 43 7.05 -1.79 0.42
C TYR A 43 7.33 -3.28 0.21
N TYR A 44 6.44 -3.95 -0.51
CA TYR A 44 6.69 -5.27 -1.10
C TYR A 44 6.27 -5.26 -2.56
N GLN A 45 6.60 -6.31 -3.29
CA GLN A 45 6.26 -6.42 -4.71
C GLN A 45 5.28 -7.55 -4.98
N ARG A 46 4.44 -7.34 -5.98
CA ARG A 46 3.53 -8.33 -6.55
C ARG A 46 3.59 -8.24 -8.07
N TYR A 47 3.31 -9.36 -8.72
CA TYR A 47 3.08 -9.37 -10.15
C TYR A 47 1.59 -9.24 -10.44
N ALA A 48 1.27 -8.41 -11.43
CA ALA A 48 -0.03 -8.39 -12.06
C ALA A 48 0.13 -8.95 -13.48
N LEU A 49 -0.63 -10.01 -13.76
CA LEU A 49 -0.67 -10.67 -15.06
C LEU A 49 -1.93 -10.17 -15.78
N THR A 50 -1.73 -9.62 -16.95
CA THR A 50 -2.78 -9.03 -17.79
C THR A 50 -2.70 -9.64 -19.21
N ALA A 51 -3.62 -9.26 -20.10
CA ALA A 51 -3.52 -9.67 -21.49
C ALA A 51 -2.33 -8.98 -22.19
N GLU A 52 -1.94 -7.80 -21.71
CA GLU A 52 -0.89 -6.94 -22.26
C GLU A 52 0.51 -7.34 -21.77
N GLY A 53 0.61 -8.01 -20.62
CA GLY A 53 1.87 -8.51 -20.09
C GLY A 53 1.91 -8.67 -18.57
N GLU A 54 3.15 -8.76 -18.06
CA GLU A 54 3.47 -8.89 -16.64
C GLU A 54 4.01 -7.57 -16.08
N TYR A 55 3.43 -7.12 -14.98
CA TYR A 55 3.78 -5.86 -14.32
C TYR A 55 4.24 -6.10 -12.89
N ARG A 56 5.38 -5.53 -12.49
CA ARG A 56 5.92 -5.64 -11.12
C ARG A 56 5.50 -4.44 -10.27
N LEU A 57 4.41 -4.61 -9.54
CA LEU A 57 3.79 -3.57 -8.73
C LEU A 57 4.49 -3.43 -7.37
N TRP A 58 4.85 -2.20 -7.00
CA TRP A 58 5.21 -1.86 -5.63
C TRP A 58 3.96 -1.62 -4.80
N ILE A 59 3.84 -2.24 -3.63
CA ILE A 59 2.69 -2.08 -2.73
C ILE A 59 3.21 -1.58 -1.38
N ALA A 60 2.64 -0.47 -0.88
CA ALA A 60 2.97 0.08 0.42
C ALA A 60 2.49 -0.83 1.56
N ARG A 61 3.32 -0.99 2.58
CA ARG A 61 2.97 -1.65 3.84
C ARG A 61 2.80 -0.61 4.92
N TYR A 62 1.84 -0.86 5.79
CA TYR A 62 1.55 0.00 6.92
C TYR A 62 1.66 -0.81 8.20
N ALA A 63 2.26 -0.21 9.22
CA ALA A 63 2.36 -0.78 10.55
C ALA A 63 1.77 0.19 11.58
N ARG A 64 1.24 -0.36 12.67
CA ARG A 64 0.98 0.47 13.85
C ARG A 64 2.33 0.92 14.40
N GLU A 65 2.41 2.15 14.87
CA GLU A 65 3.51 2.53 15.76
C GLU A 65 3.44 1.59 16.97
N ASN A 66 4.58 0.97 17.32
CA ASN A 66 4.61 0.03 18.42
C ASN A 66 4.04 0.73 19.65
N ALA A 67 2.90 0.25 20.18
CA ALA A 67 2.61 0.48 21.59
C ALA A 67 3.84 -0.06 22.32
N ALA A 68 4.54 0.82 23.04
CA ALA A 68 5.71 0.46 23.82
C ALA A 68 5.49 -0.93 24.44
N LYS A 69 6.35 -1.87 24.10
CA LYS A 69 6.31 -3.23 24.63
C LYS A 69 6.38 -3.09 26.16
N PRO A 70 5.44 -3.67 26.94
CA PRO A 70 5.53 -3.65 28.40
C PRO A 70 6.79 -4.37 28.87
#